data_AF-A0A838XJD7-F1
#
_entry.id   AF-A0A838XJD7-F1
#
_cell.length_a   1.000
_cell.length_b   1.000
_cell.length_c   1.000
_cell.angle_alpha   90.00
_cell.angle_beta   90.00
_cell.angle_gamma   90.00
#
_symmetry.space_group_name_H-M   'P 1'
#
loop_
_entity.id
_entity.type
_entity.pdbx_description
1 polymer ?
#
loop_
_entity_poly.entity_id
_entity_poly.type
_entity_poly.pdbx_seq_one_letter_code
_entity_poly.pdbx_strand_id
1 'polypeptide(L)'
;MTSLEAALRRTIGEVGARLPDIDFVGPGGQLRVDLGPTLVDRVRVDLLSPGALRLQSLGIVTTDGLPPDALASRSTVVASSWSAGRQEAFRPSRLLDPDHRDGPMIQTQHDDRPWAEVTFDEPVEVAAVQLRAIDARAAVEDRDIRVQVGSPGAELVAVYDARERRELLHTLLSVAAAQVPPELRSEFVMLVGPLEMTIAGDYRDARAAMKQVAKKVPDEARRAFARVVSDDVLLGRSLEWTAHGPTRSFRFWSEREKVDYVRFTVSVAEALRELTPHVCFGYGAALAVVRDGDLIPHDDDLDLIVAFEPHEAATLPEAHARVEEFLGARGFAVKGDFFGHRHVAPATGEKSVDVFSALFEGDRIAWYPGTRGALDRSTMFPTGEGELLGVRCPLPADPVAYLETIYGPGWSTPDPGFKHTWRKRDFADQTVAPTPSEPEPERRGWLARVLQSWR
;
A
#
# COMPACT_ATOMS: atom_id res chain seq x y z
N MET A 1 -0.16 12.53 26.12
CA MET A 1 -1.24 12.71 25.13
C MET A 1 -1.51 14.19 25.00
N THR A 2 -1.39 14.76 23.79
CA THR A 2 -1.62 16.21 23.57
C THR A 2 -3.11 16.54 23.51
N SER A 3 -3.49 17.82 23.65
CA SER A 3 -4.89 18.24 23.52
C SER A 3 -5.45 17.96 22.11
N LEU A 4 -4.62 18.07 21.08
CA LEU A 4 -4.99 17.71 19.70
C LEU A 4 -5.22 16.19 19.56
N GLU A 5 -4.35 15.36 20.14
CA GLU A 5 -4.56 13.90 20.15
C GLU A 5 -5.90 13.55 20.81
N ALA A 6 -6.19 14.13 21.97
CA ALA A 6 -7.46 13.90 22.66
C ALA A 6 -8.68 14.34 21.84
N ALA A 7 -8.58 15.46 21.10
CA ALA A 7 -9.65 15.91 20.22
C ALA A 7 -9.86 14.94 19.04
N LEU A 8 -8.79 14.54 18.36
CA LEU A 8 -8.86 13.57 17.25
C LEU A 8 -9.46 12.23 17.69
N ARG A 9 -8.98 11.66 18.81
CA ARG A 9 -9.49 10.39 19.34
C ARG A 9 -10.97 10.47 19.69
N ARG A 10 -11.41 11.57 20.32
CA ARG A 10 -12.83 11.80 20.62
C ARG A 10 -13.65 11.82 19.34
N THR A 11 -13.22 12.59 18.34
CA THR A 11 -13.92 12.68 17.06
C THR A 11 -13.99 11.33 16.35
N ILE A 12 -12.91 10.55 16.32
CA ILE A 12 -12.91 9.19 15.75
C ILE A 12 -13.88 8.28 16.50
N GLY A 13 -13.88 8.32 17.84
CA GLY A 13 -14.82 7.56 18.66
C GLY A 13 -16.29 7.93 18.41
N GLU A 14 -16.59 9.23 18.27
CA GLU A 14 -17.94 9.71 17.93
C GLU A 14 -18.37 9.29 16.52
N VAL A 15 -17.44 9.32 15.55
CA VAL A 15 -17.67 8.80 14.20
C VAL A 15 -17.96 7.31 14.25
N GLY A 16 -17.11 6.50 14.90
CA GLY A 16 -17.31 5.06 15.01
C GLY A 16 -18.62 4.66 15.70
N ALA A 17 -19.05 5.42 16.71
CA ALA A 17 -20.32 5.19 17.37
C ALA A 17 -21.55 5.49 16.49
N ARG A 18 -21.43 6.43 15.54
CA ARG A 18 -22.54 6.85 14.65
C ARG A 18 -22.51 6.17 13.28
N LEU A 19 -21.33 5.72 12.85
CA LEU A 19 -21.05 5.07 11.58
C LEU A 19 -20.29 3.75 11.83
N PRO A 20 -20.89 2.78 12.54
CA PRO A 20 -20.23 1.50 12.82
C PRO A 20 -19.93 0.69 11.55
N ASP A 21 -20.59 1.03 10.45
CA ASP A 21 -20.39 0.43 9.14
C ASP A 21 -19.08 0.82 8.44
N ILE A 22 -18.36 1.82 8.94
CA ILE A 22 -17.13 2.31 8.29
C ILE A 22 -15.96 1.33 8.36
N ASP A 23 -16.05 0.31 9.23
CA ASP A 23 -15.05 -0.77 9.33
C ASP A 23 -15.19 -1.82 8.21
N PHE A 24 -16.27 -1.77 7.43
CA PHE A 24 -16.43 -2.60 6.22
C PHE A 24 -15.31 -2.37 5.19
N VAL A 25 -14.62 -1.22 5.25
CA VAL A 25 -13.57 -0.80 4.30
C VAL A 25 -12.28 -1.65 4.40
N GLY A 26 -12.12 -2.45 5.45
CA GLY A 26 -10.94 -3.31 5.67
C GLY A 26 -11.04 -4.71 5.04
N PRO A 27 -9.90 -5.42 4.85
CA PRO A 27 -9.89 -6.83 4.48
C PRO A 27 -10.74 -7.68 5.45
N GLY A 28 -11.67 -8.47 4.91
CA GLY A 28 -12.59 -9.29 5.71
C GLY A 28 -13.61 -8.49 6.54
N GLY A 29 -13.69 -7.17 6.32
CA GLY A 29 -14.62 -6.26 6.98
C GLY A 29 -16.08 -6.69 6.80
N GLN A 30 -16.92 -6.32 7.76
CA GLN A 30 -18.33 -6.70 7.78
C GLN A 30 -19.22 -5.48 7.79
N LEU A 31 -20.25 -5.51 6.94
CA LEU A 31 -21.34 -4.54 6.95
C LEU A 31 -22.60 -5.27 7.35
N ARG A 32 -23.29 -4.79 8.38
CA ARG A 32 -24.63 -5.24 8.74
C ARG A 32 -25.63 -4.10 8.52
N VAL A 33 -26.65 -4.37 7.72
CA VAL A 33 -27.77 -3.46 7.45
C VAL A 33 -29.01 -4.03 8.11
N ASP A 34 -29.39 -3.48 9.26
CA ASP A 34 -30.61 -3.87 9.96
C ASP A 34 -31.85 -3.29 9.27
N LEU A 35 -32.81 -4.16 8.95
CA LEU A 35 -34.07 -3.79 8.30
C LEU A 35 -35.26 -3.83 9.28
N GLY A 36 -35.14 -4.60 10.37
CA GLY A 36 -36.29 -5.07 11.12
C GLY A 36 -37.15 -6.04 10.29
N PRO A 37 -38.26 -6.58 10.82
CA PRO A 37 -39.09 -7.54 10.10
C PRO A 37 -39.64 -6.96 8.78
N THR A 38 -39.02 -7.34 7.66
CA THR A 38 -39.34 -6.81 6.33
C THR A 38 -39.51 -7.95 5.34
N LEU A 39 -40.68 -8.02 4.70
CA LEU A 39 -40.94 -9.03 3.68
C LEU A 39 -40.27 -8.63 2.35
N VAL A 40 -39.30 -9.42 1.90
CA VAL A 40 -38.51 -9.15 0.70
C VAL A 40 -38.56 -10.32 -0.28
N ASP A 41 -38.63 -10.02 -1.58
CA ASP A 41 -38.45 -10.99 -2.66
C ASP A 41 -37.09 -10.87 -3.34
N ARG A 42 -36.39 -9.75 -3.16
CA ARG A 42 -35.11 -9.45 -3.78
C ARG A 42 -34.20 -8.69 -2.83
N VAL A 43 -32.91 -9.03 -2.83
CA VAL A 43 -31.84 -8.26 -2.19
C VAL A 43 -30.73 -8.06 -3.20
N ARG A 44 -30.37 -6.80 -3.44
CA ARG A 44 -29.38 -6.41 -4.43
C ARG A 44 -28.26 -5.60 -3.79
N VAL A 45 -27.03 -5.85 -4.25
CA VAL A 45 -25.86 -5.05 -3.92
C VAL A 45 -25.27 -4.50 -5.21
N ASP A 46 -25.14 -3.18 -5.27
CA ASP A 46 -24.50 -2.46 -6.37
C ASP A 46 -23.17 -1.88 -5.90
N LEU A 47 -22.13 -1.99 -6.73
CA LEU A 47 -20.95 -1.13 -6.62
C LEU A 47 -21.21 0.14 -7.42
N LEU A 48 -21.16 1.29 -6.76
CA LEU A 48 -21.50 2.58 -7.35
C LEU A 48 -20.36 3.18 -8.18
N SER A 49 -19.14 2.68 -7.95
CA SER A 49 -17.92 3.08 -8.64
C SER A 49 -17.56 2.04 -9.73
N PRO A 50 -16.92 2.46 -10.84
CA PRO A 50 -16.42 1.52 -11.83
C PRO A 50 -15.42 0.53 -11.20
N GLY A 51 -15.53 -0.73 -11.56
CA GLY A 51 -14.70 -1.77 -10.98
C GLY A 51 -15.33 -3.15 -11.11
N ALA A 52 -14.91 -4.07 -10.23
CA ALA A 52 -15.48 -5.40 -10.13
C ALA A 52 -16.01 -5.61 -8.71
N LEU A 53 -17.31 -5.88 -8.56
CA LEU A 53 -17.91 -6.18 -7.26
C LEU A 53 -17.38 -7.52 -6.75
N ARG A 54 -16.78 -7.50 -5.56
CA ARG A 54 -16.18 -8.65 -4.91
C ARG A 54 -16.67 -8.77 -3.46
N LEU A 55 -17.30 -9.89 -3.14
CA LEU A 55 -17.80 -10.17 -1.79
C LEU A 55 -17.49 -11.62 -1.39
N GLN A 56 -17.10 -11.81 -0.13
CA GLN A 56 -17.01 -13.13 0.49
C GLN A 56 -18.40 -13.69 0.79
N SER A 57 -19.31 -12.87 1.29
CA SER A 57 -20.69 -13.27 1.54
C SER A 57 -21.68 -12.11 1.36
N LEU A 58 -22.91 -12.48 1.02
CA LEU A 58 -24.14 -11.69 1.05
C LEU A 58 -25.12 -12.47 1.93
N GLY A 59 -24.86 -12.46 3.23
CA GLY A 59 -25.66 -13.15 4.23
C GLY A 59 -27.03 -12.52 4.38
N ILE A 60 -28.05 -13.37 4.47
CA ILE A 60 -29.44 -12.96 4.68
C ILE A 60 -29.87 -13.47 6.05
N VAL A 61 -30.16 -12.55 6.97
CA VAL A 61 -30.60 -12.89 8.33
C VAL A 61 -32.11 -12.77 8.38
N THR A 62 -32.81 -13.89 8.46
CA THR A 62 -34.27 -13.91 8.55
C THR A 62 -34.77 -13.84 9.98
N THR A 63 -36.02 -13.41 10.18
CA THR A 63 -36.63 -13.31 11.52
C THR A 63 -36.87 -14.68 12.16
N ASP A 64 -37.11 -15.70 11.35
CA ASP A 64 -37.33 -17.10 11.75
C ASP A 64 -36.04 -17.94 11.79
N GLY A 65 -34.89 -17.34 11.46
CA GLY A 65 -33.59 -18.00 11.55
C GLY A 65 -33.37 -19.12 10.53
N LEU A 66 -33.85 -18.96 9.30
CA LEU A 66 -33.62 -19.91 8.22
C LEU A 66 -32.12 -20.10 7.97
N PRO A 67 -31.63 -21.36 7.89
CA PRO A 67 -30.23 -21.62 7.61
C PRO A 67 -29.89 -21.30 6.14
N PRO A 68 -28.60 -21.05 5.82
CA PRO A 68 -28.17 -20.70 4.46
C PRO A 68 -28.58 -21.71 3.37
N ASP A 69 -28.59 -23.01 3.67
CA ASP A 69 -29.03 -24.04 2.72
C ASP A 69 -30.53 -23.94 2.39
N ALA A 70 -31.36 -23.59 3.36
CA ALA A 70 -32.81 -23.42 3.15
C ALA A 70 -33.14 -22.16 2.35
N LEU A 71 -32.32 -21.12 2.49
CA LEU A 71 -32.40 -19.91 1.67
C LEU A 71 -31.90 -20.18 0.25
N ALA A 72 -30.78 -20.90 0.12
CA ALA A 72 -30.20 -21.29 -1.16
C ALA A 72 -31.16 -22.14 -2.01
N SER A 73 -31.92 -23.04 -1.39
CA SER A 73 -32.85 -23.92 -2.10
C SER A 73 -34.08 -23.20 -2.67
N ARG A 74 -34.34 -21.96 -2.25
CA ARG A 74 -35.50 -21.15 -2.65
C ARG A 74 -35.11 -19.80 -3.25
N SER A 75 -33.85 -19.68 -3.68
CA SER A 75 -33.34 -18.44 -4.25
C SER A 75 -32.52 -18.68 -5.49
N THR A 76 -32.52 -17.67 -6.36
CA THR A 76 -31.65 -17.56 -7.52
C THR A 76 -30.71 -16.37 -7.30
N VAL A 77 -29.44 -16.56 -7.61
CA VAL A 77 -28.45 -15.48 -7.55
C VAL A 77 -28.00 -15.13 -8.96
N VAL A 78 -28.10 -13.86 -9.30
CA VAL A 78 -27.65 -13.30 -10.58
C VAL A 78 -26.68 -12.15 -10.31
N ALA A 79 -25.80 -11.91 -11.27
CA ALA A 79 -24.88 -10.78 -11.23
C ALA A 79 -24.82 -10.12 -12.61
N SER A 80 -24.42 -8.86 -12.66
CA SER A 80 -24.27 -8.11 -13.93
C SER A 80 -23.33 -8.83 -14.90
N SER A 81 -22.30 -9.46 -14.34
CA SER A 81 -21.35 -10.32 -15.04
C SER A 81 -20.68 -11.27 -14.06
N TRP A 82 -20.10 -12.35 -14.56
CA TRP A 82 -19.24 -13.25 -13.79
C TRP A 82 -17.83 -13.23 -14.37
N SER A 83 -16.82 -13.12 -13.49
CA SER A 83 -15.44 -13.41 -13.90
C SER A 83 -15.28 -14.90 -14.26
N ALA A 84 -14.34 -15.19 -15.16
CA ALA A 84 -14.21 -16.52 -15.78
C ALA A 84 -14.13 -17.65 -14.75
N GLY A 85 -14.95 -18.70 -14.94
CA GLY A 85 -15.00 -19.89 -14.07
C GLY A 85 -15.66 -19.69 -12.70
N ARG A 86 -15.97 -18.46 -12.27
CA ARG A 86 -16.60 -18.20 -10.95
C ARG A 86 -18.04 -18.67 -10.89
N GLN A 87 -18.80 -18.52 -11.97
CA GLN A 87 -20.20 -18.97 -12.01
C GLN A 87 -20.31 -20.50 -11.83
N GLU A 88 -19.37 -21.27 -12.37
CA GLU A 88 -19.35 -22.74 -12.25
C GLU A 88 -18.98 -23.21 -10.83
N ALA A 89 -18.06 -22.48 -10.18
CA ALA A 89 -17.64 -22.72 -8.81
C ALA A 89 -18.62 -22.14 -7.76
N PHE A 90 -19.62 -21.37 -8.19
CA PHE A 90 -20.55 -20.67 -7.31
C PHE A 90 -21.38 -21.65 -6.47
N ARG A 91 -21.53 -21.34 -5.17
CA ARG A 91 -22.33 -22.12 -4.23
C ARG A 91 -23.23 -21.16 -3.45
N PRO A 92 -24.55 -21.09 -3.76
CA PRO A 92 -25.45 -20.14 -3.14
C PRO A 92 -25.47 -20.21 -1.61
N SER A 93 -25.42 -21.41 -1.02
CA SER A 93 -25.43 -21.54 0.44
C SER A 93 -24.18 -20.97 1.13
N ARG A 94 -23.03 -20.97 0.45
CA ARG A 94 -21.83 -20.28 0.97
C ARG A 94 -21.91 -18.77 0.85
N LEU A 95 -22.53 -18.27 -0.22
CA LEU A 95 -22.76 -16.84 -0.37
C LEU A 95 -23.70 -16.32 0.73
N LEU A 96 -24.78 -17.05 0.98
CA LEU A 96 -25.83 -16.66 1.93
C LEU A 96 -25.46 -16.94 3.39
N ASP A 97 -24.30 -17.54 3.63
CA ASP A 97 -23.74 -17.75 4.97
C ASP A 97 -22.98 -16.48 5.43
N PRO A 98 -23.49 -15.73 6.43
CA PRO A 98 -22.84 -14.52 6.93
C PRO A 98 -21.45 -14.78 7.54
N ASP A 99 -21.20 -16.02 7.98
CA ASP A 99 -19.96 -16.42 8.66
C ASP A 99 -18.93 -17.03 7.72
N HIS A 100 -19.24 -17.19 6.43
CA HIS A 100 -18.30 -17.70 5.44
C HIS A 100 -17.08 -16.78 5.29
N ARG A 101 -15.86 -17.35 5.27
CA ARG A 101 -14.58 -16.60 5.23
C ARG A 101 -13.65 -16.98 4.07
N ASP A 102 -14.02 -17.96 3.26
CA ASP A 102 -13.09 -18.59 2.31
C ASP A 102 -13.25 -18.06 0.88
N GLY A 103 -12.51 -16.99 0.57
CA GLY A 103 -12.42 -16.44 -0.79
C GLY A 103 -13.70 -15.77 -1.29
N PRO A 104 -13.64 -15.04 -2.42
CA PRO A 104 -14.81 -14.33 -2.95
C PRO A 104 -15.85 -15.30 -3.51
N MET A 105 -17.10 -15.18 -3.06
CA MET A 105 -18.25 -15.89 -3.61
C MET A 105 -18.89 -15.12 -4.77
N ILE A 106 -18.86 -13.79 -4.72
CA ILE A 106 -19.19 -12.91 -5.85
C ILE A 106 -17.89 -12.30 -6.35
N GLN A 107 -17.66 -12.37 -7.65
CA GLN A 107 -16.62 -11.63 -8.36
C GLN A 107 -17.08 -11.36 -9.79
N THR A 108 -17.52 -10.12 -10.04
CA THR A 108 -17.93 -9.68 -11.38
C THR A 108 -16.72 -9.41 -12.27
N GLN A 109 -16.96 -9.17 -13.56
CA GLN A 109 -15.96 -8.51 -14.41
C GLN A 109 -15.88 -7.02 -14.06
N HIS A 110 -14.86 -6.35 -14.61
CA HIS A 110 -14.78 -4.90 -14.53
C HIS A 110 -15.92 -4.28 -15.37
N ASP A 111 -16.72 -3.44 -14.76
CA ASP A 111 -17.91 -2.81 -15.33
C ASP A 111 -18.07 -1.39 -14.74
N ASP A 112 -18.89 -0.55 -15.35
CA ASP A 112 -19.15 0.81 -14.86
C ASP A 112 -19.97 0.79 -13.56
N ARG A 113 -20.90 -0.18 -13.43
CA ARG A 113 -21.78 -0.37 -12.26
C ARG A 113 -22.10 -1.85 -12.04
N PRO A 114 -21.14 -2.66 -11.57
CA PRO A 114 -21.38 -4.07 -11.34
C PRO A 114 -22.33 -4.28 -10.15
N TRP A 115 -23.12 -5.34 -10.22
CA TRP A 115 -24.11 -5.65 -9.19
C TRP A 115 -24.33 -7.16 -9.05
N ALA A 116 -24.87 -7.57 -7.90
CA ALA A 116 -25.36 -8.92 -7.64
C ALA A 116 -26.72 -8.86 -6.93
N GLU A 117 -27.62 -9.77 -7.27
CA GLU A 117 -28.98 -9.85 -6.73
C GLU A 117 -29.32 -11.28 -6.35
N VAL A 118 -29.93 -11.43 -5.18
CA VAL A 118 -30.56 -12.65 -4.69
C VAL A 118 -32.07 -12.46 -4.81
N THR A 119 -32.73 -13.33 -5.56
CA THR A 119 -34.18 -13.33 -5.74
C THR A 119 -34.74 -14.59 -5.11
N PHE A 120 -35.77 -14.46 -4.27
CA PHE A 120 -36.44 -15.57 -3.62
C PHE A 120 -37.68 -15.99 -4.42
N ASP A 121 -37.90 -17.30 -4.52
CA ASP A 121 -39.08 -17.88 -5.19
C ASP A 121 -40.36 -17.50 -4.43
N GLU A 122 -40.28 -17.48 -3.10
CA GLU A 122 -41.31 -16.99 -2.19
C GLU A 122 -40.70 -15.89 -1.30
N PRO A 123 -41.44 -14.81 -1.02
CA PRO A 123 -40.93 -13.72 -0.19
C PRO A 123 -40.54 -14.20 1.21
N VAL A 124 -39.41 -13.70 1.71
CA VAL A 124 -38.84 -14.06 3.01
C VAL A 124 -38.86 -12.85 3.93
N GLU A 125 -39.17 -13.06 5.21
CA GLU A 125 -39.09 -12.00 6.21
C GLU A 125 -37.64 -11.85 6.68
N VAL A 126 -36.97 -10.80 6.20
CA VAL A 126 -35.56 -10.51 6.47
C VAL A 126 -35.47 -9.49 7.59
N ALA A 127 -34.65 -9.79 8.60
CA ALA A 127 -34.33 -8.90 9.70
C ALA A 127 -33.11 -8.02 9.39
N ALA A 128 -32.12 -8.55 8.66
CA ALA A 128 -30.93 -7.82 8.26
C ALA A 128 -30.24 -8.46 7.05
N VAL A 129 -29.43 -7.64 6.36
CA VAL A 129 -28.48 -8.09 5.32
C VAL A 129 -27.06 -7.92 5.86
N GLN A 130 -26.21 -8.93 5.69
CA GLN A 130 -24.83 -8.91 6.17
C GLN A 130 -23.85 -9.17 5.03
N LEU A 131 -23.00 -8.20 4.72
CA LEU A 131 -21.97 -8.33 3.70
C LEU A 131 -20.63 -8.58 4.35
N ARG A 132 -19.81 -9.41 3.72
CA ARG A 132 -18.40 -9.56 4.06
C ARG A 132 -17.52 -9.19 2.87
N ALA A 133 -16.64 -8.22 3.09
CA ALA A 133 -15.64 -7.82 2.11
C ALA A 133 -14.62 -8.95 1.91
N ILE A 134 -13.93 -8.95 0.77
CA ILE A 134 -12.85 -9.91 0.55
C ILE A 134 -11.70 -9.72 1.54
N ASP A 135 -11.02 -10.80 1.89
CA ASP A 135 -9.78 -10.74 2.68
C ASP A 135 -8.57 -10.41 1.79
N ALA A 136 -8.61 -9.22 1.18
CA ALA A 136 -7.55 -8.72 0.32
C ALA A 136 -7.52 -7.20 0.32
N ARG A 137 -6.37 -6.62 -0.04
CA ARG A 137 -6.20 -5.17 -0.22
C ARG A 137 -7.28 -4.54 -1.11
N ALA A 138 -7.74 -5.30 -2.10
CA ALA A 138 -8.69 -4.83 -3.07
C ALA A 138 -10.11 -4.61 -2.48
N ALA A 139 -10.40 -5.08 -1.25
CA ALA A 139 -11.65 -4.76 -0.52
C ALA A 139 -11.91 -3.26 -0.38
N VAL A 140 -10.83 -2.49 -0.29
CA VAL A 140 -10.85 -1.02 -0.22
C VAL A 140 -11.54 -0.42 -1.45
N GLU A 141 -11.45 -1.05 -2.62
CA GLU A 141 -12.09 -0.61 -3.88
C GLU A 141 -13.57 -0.95 -3.93
N ASP A 142 -14.01 -1.93 -3.13
CA ASP A 142 -15.38 -2.46 -3.12
C ASP A 142 -16.27 -1.77 -2.07
N ARG A 143 -15.82 -0.64 -1.50
CA ARG A 143 -16.49 0.06 -0.40
C ARG A 143 -17.67 0.93 -0.81
N ASP A 144 -17.71 1.39 -2.05
CA ASP A 144 -18.73 2.33 -2.54
C ASP A 144 -20.00 1.57 -2.93
N ILE A 145 -20.58 0.85 -1.97
CA ILE A 145 -21.71 -0.04 -2.20
C ILE A 145 -23.05 0.59 -1.86
N ARG A 146 -24.08 0.09 -2.52
CA ARG A 146 -25.48 0.28 -2.13
C ARG A 146 -26.14 -1.07 -1.92
N VAL A 147 -26.89 -1.20 -0.83
CA VAL A 147 -27.76 -2.36 -0.60
C VAL A 147 -29.19 -1.92 -0.84
N GLN A 148 -29.91 -2.70 -1.64
CA GLN A 148 -31.30 -2.46 -1.98
C GLN A 148 -32.13 -3.70 -1.69
N VAL A 149 -33.40 -3.50 -1.32
CA VAL A 149 -34.37 -4.60 -1.13
C VAL A 149 -35.62 -4.34 -1.96
N GLY A 150 -36.20 -5.40 -2.49
CA GLY A 150 -37.48 -5.38 -3.20
C GLY A 150 -38.51 -6.20 -2.45
N SER A 151 -39.74 -5.71 -2.47
CA SER A 151 -40.93 -6.49 -2.07
C SER A 151 -41.72 -6.89 -3.33
N PRO A 152 -42.60 -7.90 -3.23
CA PRO A 152 -43.45 -8.33 -4.35
C PRO A 152 -44.20 -7.19 -5.00
N GLY A 153 -43.97 -7.01 -6.31
CA GLY A 153 -44.61 -5.96 -7.11
C GLY A 153 -44.15 -4.53 -6.83
N ALA A 154 -43.13 -4.34 -5.98
CA ALA A 154 -42.52 -3.05 -5.69
C ALA A 154 -41.18 -2.87 -6.39
N GLU A 155 -40.76 -1.60 -6.53
CA GLU A 155 -39.40 -1.26 -6.97
C GLU A 155 -38.38 -1.52 -5.85
N LEU A 156 -37.11 -1.63 -6.24
CA LEU A 156 -36.00 -1.76 -5.29
C LEU A 156 -35.81 -0.46 -4.50
N VAL A 157 -35.80 -0.56 -3.18
CA VAL A 157 -35.56 0.56 -2.27
C VAL A 157 -34.17 0.44 -1.66
N ALA A 158 -33.40 1.52 -1.67
CA ALA A 158 -32.10 1.56 -1.00
C ALA A 158 -32.27 1.54 0.52
N VAL A 159 -31.62 0.58 1.16
CA VAL A 159 -31.59 0.43 2.63
C VAL A 159 -30.22 0.78 3.20
N TYR A 160 -29.21 0.89 2.34
CA TYR A 160 -27.88 1.39 2.64
C TYR A 160 -27.27 2.02 1.39
N ASP A 161 -26.66 3.20 1.50
CA ASP A 161 -25.89 3.85 0.43
C ASP A 161 -24.59 4.44 1.00
N ALA A 162 -23.44 3.95 0.55
CA ALA A 162 -22.13 4.40 1.04
C ALA A 162 -21.89 5.91 0.82
N ARG A 163 -22.55 6.55 -0.16
CA ARG A 163 -22.40 7.99 -0.41
C ARG A 163 -23.08 8.82 0.67
N GLU A 164 -24.26 8.38 1.13
CA GLU A 164 -24.94 9.01 2.27
C GLU A 164 -24.09 8.88 3.55
N ARG A 165 -23.40 7.75 3.71
CA ARG A 165 -22.46 7.54 4.83
C ARG A 165 -21.27 8.48 4.75
N ARG A 166 -20.71 8.70 3.56
CA ARG A 166 -19.64 9.70 3.32
C ARG A 166 -20.11 11.12 3.63
N GLU A 167 -21.32 11.51 3.22
CA GLU A 167 -21.89 12.83 3.54
C GLU A 167 -22.10 13.02 5.05
N LEU A 168 -22.55 11.96 5.75
CA LEU A 168 -22.69 11.98 7.20
C LEU A 168 -21.33 12.08 7.89
N LEU A 169 -20.32 11.35 7.43
CA LEU A 169 -18.94 11.46 7.93
C LEU A 169 -18.44 12.91 7.81
N HIS A 170 -18.57 13.51 6.62
CA HIS A 170 -18.17 14.89 6.37
C HIS A 170 -18.87 15.88 7.34
N THR A 171 -20.18 15.68 7.55
CA THR A 171 -20.97 16.49 8.49
C THR A 171 -20.47 16.35 9.93
N LEU A 172 -20.21 15.12 10.39
CA LEU A 172 -19.71 14.84 11.73
C LEU A 172 -18.33 15.50 11.97
N LEU A 173 -17.43 15.38 11.00
CA LEU A 173 -16.11 15.99 11.10
C LEU A 173 -16.17 17.53 11.08
N SER A 174 -17.07 18.10 10.28
CA SER A 174 -17.31 19.55 10.24
C SER A 174 -17.85 20.08 11.57
N VAL A 175 -18.80 19.35 12.18
CA VAL A 175 -19.32 19.67 13.52
C VAL A 175 -18.22 19.57 14.58
N ALA A 176 -17.43 18.49 14.55
CA ALA A 176 -16.31 18.32 15.48
C ALA A 176 -15.30 19.48 15.36
N ALA A 177 -14.96 19.88 14.13
CA ALA A 177 -14.05 21.00 13.88
C ALA A 177 -14.58 22.36 14.39
N ALA A 178 -15.90 22.54 14.43
CA ALA A 178 -16.51 23.73 15.04
C ALA A 178 -16.46 23.70 16.58
N GLN A 179 -16.51 22.50 17.18
CA GLN A 179 -16.59 22.28 18.62
C GLN A 179 -15.23 22.20 19.33
N VAL A 180 -14.12 21.99 18.61
CA VAL A 180 -12.80 22.01 19.24
C VAL A 180 -12.46 23.40 19.83
N PRO A 181 -11.68 23.44 20.93
CA PRO A 181 -11.23 24.69 21.53
C PRO A 181 -10.57 25.63 20.50
N PRO A 182 -10.75 26.96 20.61
CA PRO A 182 -10.24 27.93 19.65
C PRO A 182 -8.73 27.79 19.35
N GLU A 183 -7.94 27.42 20.35
CA GLU A 183 -6.50 27.22 20.27
C GLU A 183 -6.08 26.02 19.39
N LEU A 184 -6.94 25.01 19.23
CA LEU A 184 -6.67 23.82 18.39
C LEU A 184 -7.32 23.94 16.99
N ARG A 185 -8.27 24.86 16.83
CA ARG A 185 -9.17 24.90 15.66
C ARG A 185 -8.43 24.97 14.33
N SER A 186 -7.38 25.78 14.25
CA SER A 186 -6.63 25.94 12.99
C SER A 186 -5.96 24.63 12.56
N GLU A 187 -5.29 23.93 13.48
CA GLU A 187 -4.63 22.66 13.22
C GLU A 187 -5.65 21.57 12.90
N PHE A 188 -6.70 21.46 13.73
CA PHE A 188 -7.74 20.46 13.56
C PHE A 188 -8.44 20.59 12.21
N VAL A 189 -8.87 21.80 11.82
CA VAL A 189 -9.54 22.06 10.53
C VAL A 189 -8.65 21.66 9.35
N MET A 190 -7.34 21.92 9.40
CA MET A 190 -6.42 21.49 8.35
C MET A 190 -6.27 19.96 8.27
N LEU A 191 -6.50 19.25 9.37
CA LEU A 191 -6.42 17.80 9.47
C LEU A 191 -7.74 17.07 9.14
N VAL A 192 -8.88 17.78 9.08
CA VAL A 192 -10.19 17.18 8.76
C VAL A 192 -10.17 16.46 7.42
N GLY A 193 -9.64 17.08 6.35
CA GLY A 193 -9.58 16.45 5.03
C GLY A 193 -8.78 15.14 5.02
N PRO A 194 -7.51 15.13 5.48
CA PRO A 194 -6.76 13.89 5.65
C PRO A 194 -7.46 12.87 6.55
N LEU A 195 -8.11 13.29 7.64
CA LEU A 195 -8.85 12.40 8.54
C LEU A 195 -10.02 11.72 7.83
N GLU A 196 -10.85 12.50 7.14
CA GLU A 196 -12.02 12.04 6.39
C GLU A 196 -11.61 10.97 5.37
N MET A 197 -10.62 11.27 4.54
CA MET A 197 -10.09 10.36 3.53
C MET A 197 -9.47 9.10 4.16
N THR A 198 -8.84 9.21 5.33
CA THR A 198 -8.27 8.04 6.03
C THR A 198 -9.37 7.12 6.54
N ILE A 199 -10.38 7.68 7.20
CA ILE A 199 -11.53 6.94 7.71
C ILE A 199 -12.29 6.27 6.56
N ALA A 200 -12.53 7.00 5.47
CA ALA A 200 -13.22 6.50 4.28
C ALA A 200 -12.39 5.51 3.43
N GLY A 201 -11.09 5.33 3.71
CA GLY A 201 -10.23 4.41 2.97
C GLY A 201 -9.62 4.98 1.68
N ASP A 202 -9.77 6.27 1.41
CA ASP A 202 -9.17 7.00 0.29
C ASP A 202 -7.67 7.29 0.58
N TYR A 203 -6.89 6.26 0.90
CA TYR A 203 -5.54 6.39 1.49
C TYR A 203 -4.55 7.18 0.65
N ARG A 204 -4.61 7.05 -0.69
CA ARG A 204 -3.75 7.81 -1.61
C ARG A 204 -4.05 9.30 -1.51
N ASP A 205 -5.33 9.65 -1.46
CA ASP A 205 -5.79 11.03 -1.39
C ASP A 205 -5.56 11.60 0.00
N ALA A 206 -5.74 10.81 1.06
CA ALA A 206 -5.40 11.18 2.43
C ALA A 206 -3.93 11.61 2.55
N ARG A 207 -3.01 10.82 1.96
CA ARG A 207 -1.58 11.18 1.91
C ARG A 207 -1.35 12.47 1.11
N ALA A 208 -1.99 12.60 -0.05
CA ALA A 208 -1.85 13.79 -0.88
C ALA A 208 -2.33 15.05 -0.15
N ALA A 209 -3.48 14.98 0.52
CA ALA A 209 -4.04 16.03 1.35
C ALA A 209 -3.09 16.39 2.51
N MET A 210 -2.53 15.39 3.20
CA MET A 210 -1.54 15.63 4.25
C MET A 210 -0.30 16.39 3.73
N LYS A 211 0.21 16.02 2.54
CA LYS A 211 1.34 16.72 1.92
C LYS A 211 1.01 18.19 1.61
N GLN A 212 -0.22 18.49 1.18
CA GLN A 212 -0.65 19.87 0.89
C GLN A 212 -0.68 20.74 2.15
N VAL A 213 -1.12 20.18 3.28
CA VAL A 213 -1.19 20.93 4.55
C VAL A 213 0.10 20.88 5.37
N ALA A 214 1.04 19.99 5.02
CA ALA A 214 2.24 19.73 5.81
C ALA A 214 3.00 21.02 6.17
N LYS A 215 3.20 21.96 5.26
CA LYS A 215 3.94 23.20 5.56
C LYS A 215 3.24 24.13 6.57
N LYS A 216 1.93 23.97 6.76
CA LYS A 216 1.09 24.80 7.63
C LYS A 216 0.76 24.13 8.96
N VAL A 217 0.81 22.80 9.01
CA VAL A 217 0.57 22.01 10.22
C VAL A 217 1.91 21.69 10.90
N PRO A 218 2.09 22.03 12.20
CA PRO A 218 3.31 21.70 12.94
C PRO A 218 3.63 20.21 12.92
N ASP A 219 4.92 19.89 12.98
CA ASP A 219 5.41 18.51 12.91
C ASP A 219 4.89 17.63 14.06
N GLU A 220 4.72 18.21 15.25
CA GLU A 220 4.08 17.56 16.39
C GLU A 220 2.62 17.21 16.11
N ALA A 221 1.84 18.13 15.54
CA ALA A 221 0.45 17.89 15.17
C ALA A 221 0.31 16.80 14.08
N ARG A 222 1.22 16.75 13.10
CA ARG A 222 1.24 15.68 12.10
C ARG A 222 1.58 14.32 12.71
N ARG A 223 2.53 14.25 13.64
CA ARG A 223 2.84 13.01 14.38
C ARG A 223 1.67 12.56 15.25
N ALA A 224 1.02 13.50 15.94
CA ALA A 224 -0.19 13.25 16.71
C ALA A 224 -1.29 12.64 15.82
N PHE A 225 -1.54 13.25 14.65
CA PHE A 225 -2.45 12.71 13.64
C PHE A 225 -2.08 11.28 13.24
N ALA A 226 -0.83 11.08 12.77
CA ALA A 226 -0.36 9.77 12.30
C ALA A 226 -0.52 8.68 13.36
N ARG A 227 -0.18 8.98 14.62
CA ARG A 227 -0.35 8.07 15.75
C ARG A 227 -1.81 7.73 15.99
N VAL A 228 -2.66 8.73 16.12
CA VAL A 228 -4.08 8.56 16.43
C VAL A 228 -4.80 7.77 15.33
N VAL A 229 -4.60 8.12 14.06
CA VAL A 229 -5.24 7.37 12.96
C VAL A 229 -4.65 5.96 12.80
N SER A 230 -3.38 5.76 13.14
CA SER A 230 -2.79 4.42 13.15
C SER A 230 -3.48 3.55 14.20
N ASP A 231 -3.55 4.02 15.44
CA ASP A 231 -4.08 3.26 16.56
C ASP A 231 -5.59 3.01 16.44
N ASP A 232 -6.36 4.04 16.09
CA ASP A 232 -7.82 4.03 16.26
C ASP A 232 -8.59 3.74 14.97
N VAL A 233 -7.92 3.71 13.80
CA VAL A 233 -8.57 3.50 12.50
C VAL A 233 -7.84 2.44 11.68
N LEU A 234 -6.54 2.61 11.46
CA LEU A 234 -5.80 1.80 10.50
C LEU A 234 -5.38 0.44 11.06
N LEU A 235 -5.13 0.31 12.36
CA LEU A 235 -4.69 -0.93 12.99
C LEU A 235 -5.68 -2.08 12.76
N GLY A 236 -6.98 -1.81 12.92
CA GLY A 236 -8.05 -2.77 12.64
C GLY A 236 -8.13 -3.20 11.16
N ARG A 237 -7.49 -2.44 10.28
CA ARG A 237 -7.41 -2.69 8.83
C ARG A 237 -6.05 -3.25 8.40
N SER A 238 -5.20 -3.63 9.36
CA SER A 238 -3.81 -4.07 9.15
C SER A 238 -2.98 -3.04 8.38
N LEU A 239 -3.13 -1.76 8.74
CA LEU A 239 -2.42 -0.63 8.16
C LEU A 239 -1.85 0.26 9.28
N GLU A 240 -0.84 1.05 8.95
CA GLU A 240 -0.37 2.16 9.78
C GLU A 240 0.03 3.35 8.91
N TRP A 241 0.07 4.55 9.50
CA TRP A 241 0.47 5.76 8.79
C TRP A 241 1.99 5.91 8.76
N THR A 242 2.61 5.66 7.60
CA THR A 242 4.06 5.78 7.39
C THR A 242 4.43 7.06 6.60
N ALA A 243 5.71 7.23 6.25
CA ALA A 243 6.14 8.26 5.30
C ALA A 243 5.49 8.09 3.90
N HIS A 244 5.03 6.88 3.60
CA HIS A 244 4.30 6.51 2.39
C HIS A 244 2.78 6.63 2.54
N GLY A 245 2.29 7.16 3.67
CA GLY A 245 0.86 7.26 3.99
C GLY A 245 0.34 5.97 4.64
N PRO A 246 -0.99 5.75 4.69
CA PRO A 246 -1.55 4.49 5.17
C PRO A 246 -1.04 3.30 4.36
N THR A 247 -0.29 2.43 5.01
CA THR A 247 0.46 1.34 4.35
C THR A 247 0.43 0.09 5.22
N ARG A 248 0.47 -1.09 4.59
CA ARG A 248 0.67 -2.37 5.26
C ARG A 248 2.16 -2.63 5.42
N SER A 249 2.72 -2.11 6.51
CA SER A 249 4.11 -2.30 6.92
C SER A 249 4.42 -3.77 7.27
N PHE A 250 5.70 -4.09 7.45
CA PHE A 250 6.16 -5.45 7.80
C PHE A 250 5.58 -5.99 9.11
N ARG A 251 5.11 -5.12 10.02
CA ARG A 251 4.38 -5.52 11.25
C ARG A 251 3.18 -6.42 10.96
N PHE A 252 2.51 -6.19 9.84
CA PHE A 252 1.28 -6.90 9.49
C PHE A 252 1.52 -8.12 8.60
N TRP A 253 2.78 -8.40 8.26
CA TRP A 253 3.15 -9.50 7.40
C TRP A 253 3.32 -10.77 8.21
N SER A 254 2.88 -11.89 7.65
CA SER A 254 3.23 -13.21 8.14
C SER A 254 4.73 -13.47 7.94
N GLU A 255 5.28 -14.36 8.76
CA GLU A 255 6.69 -14.77 8.65
C GLU A 255 7.05 -15.29 7.25
N ARG A 256 6.11 -15.98 6.60
CA ARG A 256 6.28 -16.44 5.23
C ARG A 256 6.43 -15.27 4.25
N GLU A 257 5.55 -14.26 4.33
CA GLU A 257 5.63 -13.07 3.46
C GLU A 257 6.98 -12.37 3.63
N LYS A 258 7.46 -12.22 4.87
CA LYS A 258 8.77 -11.60 5.15
C LYS A 258 9.90 -12.39 4.50
N VAL A 259 9.97 -13.70 4.72
CA VAL A 259 11.02 -14.58 4.17
C VAL A 259 10.99 -14.59 2.64
N ASP A 260 9.80 -14.71 2.04
CA ASP A 260 9.66 -14.74 0.59
C ASP A 260 10.10 -13.40 -0.04
N TYR A 261 9.83 -12.28 0.62
CA TYR A 261 10.31 -10.96 0.19
C TYR A 261 11.82 -10.81 0.33
N VAL A 262 12.44 -11.23 1.44
CA VAL A 262 13.90 -11.22 1.59
C VAL A 262 14.58 -12.10 0.53
N ARG A 263 14.04 -13.29 0.25
CA ARG A 263 14.54 -14.16 -0.84
C ARG A 263 14.43 -13.48 -2.20
N PHE A 264 13.31 -12.81 -2.46
CA PHE A 264 13.16 -12.04 -3.70
C PHE A 264 14.20 -10.92 -3.80
N THR A 265 14.41 -10.13 -2.74
CA THR A 265 15.45 -9.09 -2.69
C THR A 265 16.84 -9.64 -2.96
N VAL A 266 17.20 -10.79 -2.36
CA VAL A 266 18.49 -11.45 -2.63
C VAL A 266 18.58 -11.92 -4.08
N SER A 267 17.51 -12.47 -4.66
CA SER A 267 17.51 -12.88 -6.08
C SER A 267 17.73 -11.70 -7.04
N VAL A 268 17.20 -10.51 -6.71
CA VAL A 268 17.46 -9.27 -7.47
C VAL A 268 18.92 -8.87 -7.32
N ALA A 269 19.48 -8.94 -6.11
CA ALA A 269 20.90 -8.63 -5.88
C ALA A 269 21.83 -9.60 -6.61
N GLU A 270 21.53 -10.90 -6.62
CA GLU A 270 22.27 -11.92 -7.35
C GLU A 270 22.22 -11.69 -8.87
N ALA A 271 21.05 -11.36 -9.41
CA ALA A 271 20.93 -10.99 -10.81
C ALA A 271 21.79 -9.74 -11.14
N LEU A 272 21.69 -8.69 -10.34
CA LEU A 272 22.48 -7.46 -10.54
C LEU A 272 23.99 -7.69 -10.41
N ARG A 273 24.45 -8.71 -9.67
CA ARG A 273 25.88 -9.04 -9.56
C ARG A 273 26.51 -9.51 -10.87
N GLU A 274 25.70 -10.01 -11.80
CA GLU A 274 26.13 -10.29 -13.18
C GLU A 274 26.33 -9.02 -14.01
N LEU A 275 25.70 -7.89 -13.62
CA LEU A 275 25.87 -6.59 -14.27
C LEU A 275 27.09 -5.85 -13.71
N THR A 276 27.28 -5.86 -12.39
CA THR A 276 28.42 -5.26 -11.68
C THR A 276 28.64 -6.01 -10.36
N PRO A 277 29.88 -6.26 -9.91
CA PRO A 277 30.11 -6.93 -8.63
C PRO A 277 29.70 -6.09 -7.40
N HIS A 278 29.35 -4.81 -7.60
CA HIS A 278 29.11 -3.85 -6.53
C HIS A 278 27.63 -3.74 -6.15
N VAL A 279 27.08 -4.80 -5.55
CA VAL A 279 25.66 -4.86 -5.14
C VAL A 279 25.50 -5.34 -3.70
N CYS A 280 24.88 -4.54 -2.84
CA CYS A 280 24.59 -4.88 -1.45
C CYS A 280 23.25 -4.30 -0.96
N PHE A 281 22.79 -4.76 0.21
CA PHE A 281 21.67 -4.15 0.92
C PHE A 281 22.03 -2.74 1.38
N GLY A 282 21.07 -1.82 1.30
CA GLY A 282 21.17 -0.45 1.80
C GLY A 282 20.18 -0.15 2.93
N TYR A 283 20.33 1.02 3.54
CA TYR A 283 19.40 1.64 4.50
C TYR A 283 18.72 0.65 5.47
N GLY A 284 17.38 0.56 5.44
CA GLY A 284 16.58 -0.27 6.33
C GLY A 284 16.89 -1.74 6.17
N ALA A 285 17.23 -2.19 4.95
CA ALA A 285 17.62 -3.57 4.68
C ALA A 285 18.93 -3.96 5.38
N ALA A 286 19.97 -3.12 5.28
CA ALA A 286 21.23 -3.36 6.00
C ALA A 286 21.04 -3.25 7.52
N LEU A 287 20.23 -2.28 7.97
CA LEU A 287 19.92 -2.07 9.38
C LEU A 287 19.16 -3.26 9.99
N ALA A 288 18.21 -3.84 9.26
CA ALA A 288 17.47 -5.04 9.66
C ALA A 288 18.41 -6.22 9.92
N VAL A 289 19.40 -6.43 9.04
CA VAL A 289 20.39 -7.52 9.19
C VAL A 289 21.27 -7.30 10.42
N VAL A 290 21.79 -6.08 10.61
CA VAL A 290 22.83 -5.81 11.62
C VAL A 290 22.26 -5.58 13.02
N ARG A 291 21.08 -4.95 13.12
CA ARG A 291 20.50 -4.53 14.42
C ARG A 291 19.43 -5.50 14.91
N ASP A 292 18.47 -5.84 14.06
CA ASP A 292 17.18 -6.40 14.52
C ASP A 292 17.08 -7.90 14.28
N GLY A 293 17.73 -8.44 13.25
CA GLY A 293 17.57 -9.84 12.82
C GLY A 293 16.17 -10.16 12.24
N ASP A 294 15.34 -9.14 12.06
CA ASP A 294 14.01 -9.17 11.45
C ASP A 294 13.82 -7.86 10.65
N LEU A 295 12.82 -7.83 9.77
CA LEU A 295 12.41 -6.64 9.06
C LEU A 295 11.92 -5.56 10.05
N ILE A 296 12.26 -4.30 9.77
CA ILE A 296 11.88 -3.16 10.61
C ILE A 296 10.34 -3.03 10.61
N PRO A 297 9.63 -3.20 11.74
CA PRO A 297 8.18 -3.44 11.70
C PRO A 297 7.34 -2.33 11.06
N HIS A 298 7.77 -1.07 11.15
CA HIS A 298 7.06 0.09 10.61
C HIS A 298 7.50 0.46 9.19
N ASP A 299 8.49 -0.25 8.66
CA ASP A 299 8.97 -0.09 7.29
C ASP A 299 8.11 -0.91 6.33
N ASP A 300 8.22 -0.61 5.04
CA ASP A 300 7.44 -1.32 4.03
C ASP A 300 8.22 -1.69 2.76
N ASP A 301 9.52 -1.42 2.65
CA ASP A 301 10.35 -1.86 1.53
C ASP A 301 11.74 -2.34 1.98
N LEU A 302 12.49 -2.90 1.04
CA LEU A 302 13.91 -3.23 1.20
C LEU A 302 14.68 -2.53 0.09
N ASP A 303 15.89 -2.11 0.43
CA ASP A 303 16.74 -1.33 -0.44
C ASP A 303 17.99 -2.11 -0.89
N LEU A 304 18.34 -1.98 -2.17
CA LEU A 304 19.60 -2.41 -2.74
C LEU A 304 20.38 -1.20 -3.23
N ILE A 305 21.70 -1.21 -3.03
CA ILE A 305 22.62 -0.27 -3.66
C ILE A 305 23.39 -1.02 -4.73
N VAL A 306 23.33 -0.52 -5.97
CA VAL A 306 24.11 -1.01 -7.12
C VAL A 306 25.04 0.09 -7.61
N ALA A 307 26.34 -0.16 -7.60
CA ALA A 307 27.35 0.85 -7.95
C ALA A 307 28.03 0.56 -9.28
N PHE A 308 28.27 1.64 -10.03
CA PHE A 308 28.92 1.59 -11.33
C PHE A 308 30.22 2.38 -11.34
N GLU A 309 31.21 1.83 -12.03
CA GLU A 309 32.42 2.54 -12.40
C GLU A 309 32.11 3.64 -13.42
N PRO A 310 32.91 4.73 -13.48
CA PRO A 310 32.68 5.84 -14.42
C PRO A 310 32.67 5.41 -15.90
N HIS A 311 33.37 4.32 -16.24
CA HIS A 311 33.39 3.77 -17.60
C HIS A 311 32.18 2.87 -17.89
N GLU A 312 31.54 2.35 -16.84
CA GLU A 312 30.26 1.66 -16.94
C GLU A 312 29.19 2.73 -17.07
N ALA A 313 28.89 3.52 -16.04
CA ALA A 313 27.92 4.62 -16.13
C ALA A 313 28.53 5.93 -15.65
N ALA A 314 28.40 6.98 -16.46
CA ALA A 314 28.90 8.32 -16.10
C ALA A 314 27.85 9.16 -15.38
N THR A 315 26.57 8.79 -15.46
CA THR A 315 25.45 9.55 -14.90
C THR A 315 24.41 8.64 -14.26
N LEU A 316 23.60 9.17 -13.34
CA LEU A 316 22.51 8.43 -12.71
C LEU A 316 21.47 7.93 -13.74
N PRO A 317 21.04 8.74 -14.75
CA PRO A 317 20.17 8.23 -15.81
C PRO A 317 20.77 7.06 -16.59
N GLU A 318 22.07 7.08 -16.90
CA GLU A 318 22.73 5.95 -17.57
C GLU A 318 22.79 4.70 -16.67
N ALA A 319 23.02 4.88 -15.38
CA ALA A 319 23.00 3.79 -14.41
C ALA A 319 21.60 3.17 -14.30
N HIS A 320 20.55 4.00 -14.21
CA HIS A 320 19.16 3.55 -14.19
C HIS A 320 18.78 2.80 -15.45
N ALA A 321 19.13 3.33 -16.63
CA ALA A 321 18.85 2.69 -17.90
C ALA A 321 19.50 1.30 -18.00
N ARG A 322 20.73 1.14 -17.49
CA ARG A 322 21.40 -0.16 -17.41
C ARG A 322 20.66 -1.14 -16.51
N VAL A 323 20.26 -0.71 -15.32
CA VAL A 323 19.49 -1.54 -14.38
C VAL A 323 18.16 -1.97 -15.02
N GLU A 324 17.43 -1.04 -15.63
CA GLU A 324 16.17 -1.28 -16.32
C GLU A 324 16.30 -2.30 -17.45
N GLU A 325 17.23 -2.07 -18.38
CA GLU A 325 17.46 -2.95 -19.53
C GLU A 325 17.86 -4.36 -19.06
N PHE A 326 18.80 -4.42 -18.12
CA PHE A 326 19.40 -5.67 -17.68
C PHE A 326 18.42 -6.57 -16.92
N LEU A 327 17.65 -6.00 -15.98
CA LEU A 327 16.65 -6.72 -15.20
C LEU A 327 15.39 -6.98 -16.03
N GLY A 328 14.98 -6.05 -16.90
CA GLY A 328 13.87 -6.25 -17.83
C GLY A 328 14.11 -7.44 -18.77
N ALA A 329 15.32 -7.58 -19.30
CA ALA A 329 15.71 -8.74 -20.12
C ALA A 329 15.66 -10.09 -19.38
N ARG A 330 15.66 -10.06 -18.04
CA ARG A 330 15.56 -11.25 -17.16
C ARG A 330 14.15 -11.48 -16.60
N GLY A 331 13.16 -10.73 -17.10
CA GLY A 331 11.76 -10.91 -16.73
C GLY A 331 11.35 -10.24 -15.42
N PHE A 332 12.18 -9.34 -14.86
CA PHE A 332 11.74 -8.50 -13.76
C PHE A 332 10.89 -7.34 -14.29
N ALA A 333 9.88 -6.94 -13.52
CA ALA A 333 9.14 -5.72 -13.78
C ALA A 333 9.86 -4.55 -13.12
N VAL A 334 10.53 -3.72 -13.93
CA VAL A 334 11.21 -2.50 -13.46
C VAL A 334 10.32 -1.29 -13.75
N LYS A 335 10.06 -0.46 -12.73
CA LYS A 335 9.16 0.69 -12.81
C LYS A 335 9.68 1.88 -12.03
N GLY A 336 9.07 3.03 -12.30
CA GLY A 336 9.35 4.28 -11.61
C GLY A 336 10.42 5.10 -12.33
N ASP A 337 10.22 6.41 -12.36
CA ASP A 337 11.21 7.37 -12.82
C ASP A 337 11.61 8.27 -11.64
N PHE A 338 12.10 7.62 -10.59
CA PHE A 338 12.58 8.31 -9.40
C PHE A 338 14.01 8.79 -9.63
N PHE A 339 14.41 9.85 -8.91
CA PHE A 339 15.73 10.43 -9.11
C PHE A 339 16.86 9.46 -8.73
N GLY A 340 16.69 8.74 -7.62
CA GLY A 340 17.73 7.91 -7.02
C GLY A 340 17.65 6.43 -7.33
N HIS A 341 16.49 5.94 -7.76
CA HIS A 341 16.23 4.50 -7.76
C HIS A 341 15.17 4.04 -8.76
N ARG A 342 15.04 2.72 -8.83
CA ARG A 342 13.97 2.01 -9.54
C ARG A 342 13.29 1.01 -8.63
N HIS A 343 11.98 0.85 -8.81
CA HIS A 343 11.22 -0.21 -8.16
C HIS A 343 11.35 -1.47 -9.02
N VAL A 344 11.83 -2.56 -8.43
CA VAL A 344 11.97 -3.86 -9.08
C VAL A 344 11.03 -4.85 -8.42
N ALA A 345 10.13 -5.45 -9.19
CA ALA A 345 9.16 -6.43 -8.72
C ALA A 345 9.21 -7.71 -9.58
N PRO A 346 8.67 -8.83 -9.09
CA PRO A 346 8.36 -9.97 -9.95
C PRO A 346 7.41 -9.57 -11.09
N ALA A 347 7.48 -10.24 -12.23
CA ALA A 347 6.54 -10.02 -13.34
C ALA A 347 5.07 -10.21 -12.94
N THR A 348 4.81 -11.01 -11.92
CA THR A 348 3.47 -11.28 -11.35
C THR A 348 2.85 -10.06 -10.66
N GLY A 349 3.62 -9.01 -10.39
CA GLY A 349 3.11 -7.75 -9.82
C GLY A 349 3.07 -7.71 -8.29
N GLU A 350 3.93 -8.48 -7.62
CA GLU A 350 4.10 -8.48 -6.16
C GLU A 350 4.83 -7.22 -5.66
N LYS A 351 5.16 -7.18 -4.35
CA LYS A 351 5.84 -6.05 -3.71
C LYS A 351 7.21 -5.80 -4.35
N SER A 352 7.53 -4.53 -4.63
CA SER A 352 8.80 -4.13 -5.20
C SER A 352 9.89 -3.95 -4.15
N VAL A 353 11.14 -4.07 -4.58
CA VAL A 353 12.38 -3.68 -3.88
C VAL A 353 12.91 -2.40 -4.53
N ASP A 354 13.49 -1.51 -3.74
CA ASP A 354 14.08 -0.27 -4.24
C ASP A 354 15.55 -0.46 -4.59
N VAL A 355 15.91 -0.26 -5.85
CA VAL A 355 17.28 -0.40 -6.36
C VAL A 355 17.87 0.98 -6.62
N PHE A 356 18.74 1.43 -5.72
CA PHE A 356 19.44 2.71 -5.77
C PHE A 356 20.71 2.60 -6.61
N SER A 357 20.78 3.41 -7.66
CA SER A 357 21.98 3.49 -8.49
C SER A 357 23.01 4.41 -7.83
N ALA A 358 24.24 3.90 -7.70
CA ALA A 358 25.39 4.62 -7.18
C ALA A 358 26.48 4.76 -8.24
N LEU A 359 27.24 5.84 -8.16
CA LEU A 359 28.39 6.11 -9.01
C LEU A 359 29.64 6.21 -8.14
N PHE A 360 30.75 5.64 -8.62
CA PHE A 360 32.04 5.85 -7.99
C PHE A 360 32.67 7.17 -8.44
N GLU A 361 33.26 7.89 -7.49
CA GLU A 361 33.90 9.19 -7.65
C GLU A 361 35.32 9.10 -7.07
N GLY A 362 36.22 8.43 -7.80
CA GLY A 362 37.52 8.03 -7.27
C GLY A 362 37.35 7.00 -6.15
N ASP A 363 37.91 7.28 -4.98
CA ASP A 363 37.79 6.42 -3.80
C ASP A 363 36.48 6.59 -3.04
N ARG A 364 35.60 7.51 -3.48
CA ARG A 364 34.29 7.77 -2.87
C ARG A 364 33.17 7.14 -3.70
N ILE A 365 32.01 7.02 -3.07
CA ILE A 365 30.78 6.55 -3.71
C ILE A 365 29.63 7.52 -3.44
N ALA A 366 28.74 7.69 -4.42
CA ALA A 366 27.64 8.64 -4.38
C ALA A 366 26.35 8.03 -4.92
N TRP A 367 25.26 8.13 -4.15
CA TRP A 367 23.89 7.87 -4.63
C TRP A 367 22.91 8.78 -3.88
N TYR A 368 21.74 9.01 -4.49
CA TYR A 368 20.63 9.68 -3.83
C TYR A 368 19.57 8.63 -3.48
N PRO A 369 18.94 8.71 -2.30
CA PRO A 369 19.05 9.77 -1.31
C PRO A 369 20.17 9.48 -0.29
N GLY A 370 21.24 10.27 -0.29
CA GLY A 370 22.41 10.04 0.56
C GLY A 370 23.29 11.29 0.64
N THR A 371 24.23 11.31 1.58
CA THR A 371 25.24 12.38 1.64
C THR A 371 26.35 12.04 0.66
N ARG A 372 26.45 12.77 -0.46
CA ARG A 372 27.48 12.56 -1.49
C ARG A 372 28.88 12.66 -0.89
N GLY A 373 29.74 11.68 -1.20
CA GLY A 373 31.12 11.66 -0.75
C GLY A 373 31.32 11.30 0.74
N ALA A 374 30.25 10.96 1.47
CA ALA A 374 30.37 10.59 2.88
C ALA A 374 30.97 9.20 3.12
N LEU A 375 30.90 8.32 2.11
CA LEU A 375 31.37 6.94 2.20
C LEU A 375 32.53 6.68 1.26
N ASP A 376 33.51 5.93 1.77
CA ASP A 376 34.60 5.38 0.98
C ASP A 376 34.14 4.13 0.25
N ARG A 377 34.71 3.88 -0.93
CA ARG A 377 34.49 2.67 -1.73
C ARG A 377 34.75 1.41 -0.89
N SER A 378 35.81 1.42 -0.08
CA SER A 378 36.21 0.30 0.77
C SER A 378 35.25 0.03 1.94
N THR A 379 34.42 1.00 2.34
CA THR A 379 33.34 0.78 3.32
C THR A 379 32.20 -0.02 2.72
N MET A 380 31.98 0.11 1.41
CA MET A 380 30.87 -0.55 0.70
C MET A 380 31.29 -1.87 0.05
N PHE A 381 32.46 -1.91 -0.59
CA PHE A 381 32.86 -3.02 -1.45
C PHE A 381 34.33 -3.44 -1.28
N PRO A 382 34.69 -4.73 -1.47
CA PRO A 382 33.80 -5.85 -1.84
C PRO A 382 32.80 -6.20 -0.72
N THR A 383 31.63 -6.71 -1.10
CA THR A 383 30.54 -6.92 -0.13
C THR A 383 30.87 -7.96 0.91
N GLY A 384 30.49 -7.69 2.16
CA GLY A 384 30.35 -8.70 3.20
C GLY A 384 29.02 -9.45 3.09
N GLU A 385 28.72 -10.25 4.10
CA GLU A 385 27.48 -11.02 4.17
C GLU A 385 26.95 -11.05 5.61
N GLY A 386 25.62 -11.12 5.73
CA GLY A 386 24.92 -11.35 6.98
C GLY A 386 23.73 -12.28 6.76
N GLU A 387 22.96 -12.54 7.81
CA GLU A 387 21.75 -13.37 7.74
C GLU A 387 20.54 -12.58 8.20
N LEU A 388 19.45 -12.67 7.44
CA LEU A 388 18.15 -12.10 7.79
C LEU A 388 17.09 -13.16 7.56
N LEU A 389 16.36 -13.54 8.61
CA LEU A 389 15.30 -14.55 8.55
C LEU A 389 15.73 -15.88 7.87
N GLY A 390 16.96 -16.33 8.15
CA GLY A 390 17.52 -17.55 7.56
C GLY A 390 18.03 -17.42 6.12
N VAL A 391 18.04 -16.21 5.56
CA VAL A 391 18.52 -15.93 4.20
C VAL A 391 19.85 -15.18 4.28
N ARG A 392 20.85 -15.63 3.52
CA ARG A 392 22.16 -14.99 3.40
C ARG A 392 22.06 -13.74 2.53
N CYS A 393 22.33 -12.58 3.11
CA CYS A 393 22.13 -11.27 2.48
C CYS A 393 23.47 -10.57 2.22
N PRO A 394 23.64 -9.90 1.07
CA PRO A 394 24.84 -9.14 0.76
C PRO A 394 24.87 -7.82 1.54
N LEU A 395 25.95 -7.55 2.27
CA LEU A 395 26.12 -6.33 3.07
C LEU A 395 27.26 -5.45 2.54
N PRO A 396 27.28 -4.16 2.90
CA PRO A 396 28.48 -3.35 2.80
C PRO A 396 29.69 -4.05 3.44
N ALA A 397 30.89 -3.79 2.95
CA ALA A 397 32.14 -4.36 3.47
C ALA A 397 32.33 -4.09 4.98
N ASP A 398 31.98 -2.87 5.42
CA ASP A 398 31.89 -2.48 6.82
C ASP A 398 30.48 -1.92 7.09
N PRO A 399 29.54 -2.79 7.47
CA PRO A 399 28.14 -2.39 7.64
C PRO A 399 27.92 -1.51 8.88
N VAL A 400 28.80 -1.57 9.88
CA VAL A 400 28.71 -0.71 11.07
C VAL A 400 29.10 0.72 10.71
N ALA A 401 30.24 0.91 10.03
CA ALA A 401 30.66 2.24 9.58
C ALA A 401 29.66 2.83 8.56
N TYR A 402 29.09 1.98 7.70
CA TYR A 402 28.00 2.37 6.80
C TYR A 402 26.79 2.92 7.58
N LEU A 403 26.24 2.15 8.53
CA LEU A 403 25.05 2.54 9.28
C LEU A 403 25.29 3.78 10.14
N GLU A 404 26.45 3.89 10.79
CA GLU A 404 26.83 5.08 11.54
C GLU A 404 26.93 6.32 10.65
N THR A 405 27.40 6.20 9.41
CA THR A 405 27.45 7.31 8.46
C THR A 405 26.06 7.74 7.99
N ILE A 406 25.14 6.79 7.78
CA ILE A 406 23.79 7.07 7.27
C ILE A 406 22.83 7.57 8.37
N TYR A 407 22.88 6.96 9.56
CA TYR A 407 21.94 7.20 10.66
C TYR A 407 22.56 7.94 11.86
N GLY A 408 23.88 8.10 11.89
CA GLY A 408 24.61 8.73 13.00
C GLY A 408 25.03 7.73 14.09
N PRO A 409 25.78 8.19 15.11
CA PRO A 409 26.35 7.31 16.15
C PRO A 409 25.30 6.59 17.02
N GLY A 410 24.04 7.03 17.00
CA GLY A 410 22.93 6.41 17.71
C GLY A 410 22.20 5.31 16.95
N TRP A 411 22.65 4.93 15.74
CA TRP A 411 21.92 4.04 14.81
C TRP A 411 21.44 2.71 15.41
N SER A 412 22.19 2.18 16.38
CA SER A 412 21.89 0.91 17.06
C SER A 412 20.69 0.99 17.99
N THR A 413 20.21 2.20 18.30
CA THR A 413 18.97 2.44 19.06
C THR A 413 17.94 3.09 18.15
N PRO A 414 16.71 2.54 18.02
CA PRO A 414 15.66 3.16 17.22
C PRO A 414 15.38 4.61 17.64
N ASP A 415 15.43 5.54 16.68
CA ASP A 415 15.08 6.95 16.87
C ASP A 415 13.85 7.30 16.01
N PRO A 416 12.63 7.35 16.59
CA PRO A 416 11.42 7.74 15.87
C PRO A 416 11.41 9.19 15.37
N GLY A 417 12.31 10.03 15.89
CA GLY A 417 12.49 11.43 15.49
C GLY A 417 13.47 11.62 14.35
N PHE A 418 14.15 10.55 13.91
CA PHE A 418 15.21 10.61 12.92
C PHE A 418 14.72 11.18 11.58
N LYS A 419 15.52 12.06 10.99
CA LYS A 419 15.27 12.65 9.68
C LYS A 419 16.57 12.74 8.90
N HIS A 420 16.55 12.23 7.68
CA HIS A 420 17.63 12.44 6.75
C HIS A 420 17.74 13.92 6.35
N THR A 421 18.97 14.40 6.17
CA THR A 421 19.30 15.81 5.86
C THR A 421 19.83 16.00 4.43
N TRP A 422 19.62 15.01 3.58
CA TRP A 422 20.18 14.94 2.23
C TRP A 422 19.58 15.99 1.29
N ARG A 423 20.39 16.44 0.31
CA ARG A 423 20.00 17.52 -0.62
C ARG A 423 20.13 17.06 -2.05
N LYS A 424 18.98 16.96 -2.74
CA LYS A 424 18.91 16.56 -4.16
C LYS A 424 19.81 17.40 -5.08
N ARG A 425 19.99 18.69 -4.78
CA ARG A 425 20.82 19.62 -5.58
C ARG A 425 22.30 19.23 -5.61
N ASP A 426 22.78 18.48 -4.62
CA ASP A 426 24.18 18.08 -4.50
C ASP A 426 24.53 16.96 -5.51
N PHE A 427 23.54 16.46 -6.26
CA PHE A 427 23.65 15.44 -7.31
C PHE A 427 23.27 15.97 -8.70
N ALA A 428 23.10 17.29 -8.86
CA ALA A 428 22.56 17.90 -10.08
C ALA A 428 23.48 17.73 -11.30
N ASP A 429 24.78 17.61 -11.09
CA ASP A 429 25.80 17.32 -12.11
C ASP A 429 25.80 15.84 -12.53
N GLN A 430 25.30 14.92 -11.71
CA GLN A 430 25.19 13.50 -12.06
C GLN A 430 23.98 13.20 -12.97
N THR A 431 23.19 14.20 -13.35
CA THR A 431 22.07 14.05 -14.29
C THR A 431 22.42 14.47 -15.72
N VAL A 432 23.59 15.06 -15.92
CA VAL A 432 24.06 15.54 -17.23
C VAL A 432 25.42 14.93 -17.49
N ALA A 433 25.62 14.38 -18.69
CA ALA A 433 26.93 13.85 -19.06
C ALA A 433 28.00 14.95 -18.97
N PRO A 434 29.18 14.69 -18.40
CA PRO A 434 30.25 15.68 -18.37
C PRO A 434 30.59 16.11 -19.81
N THR A 435 30.76 17.42 -20.02
CA THR A 435 31.27 17.94 -21.29
C THR A 435 32.61 17.27 -21.56
N PRO A 436 32.81 16.61 -22.71
CA PRO A 436 34.04 15.88 -22.96
C PRO A 436 35.22 16.85 -22.97
N SER A 437 36.15 16.68 -22.02
CA SER A 437 37.56 16.97 -22.28
C SER A 437 38.06 15.92 -23.26
N GLU A 438 38.90 16.32 -24.22
CA GLU A 438 39.29 15.63 -25.46
C GLU A 438 39.25 14.08 -25.43
N PRO A 439 38.69 13.42 -26.47
CA PRO A 439 38.34 12.00 -26.40
C PRO A 439 39.53 11.04 -26.58
N GLU A 440 39.59 10.01 -25.72
CA GLU A 440 40.33 8.76 -25.95
C GLU A 440 39.66 7.87 -27.03
N PRO A 441 40.44 7.10 -27.80
CA PRO A 441 40.04 6.53 -29.09
C PRO A 441 39.03 5.37 -29.04
N GLU A 442 38.71 4.79 -27.89
CA GLU A 442 37.88 3.57 -27.81
C GLU A 442 36.36 3.81 -27.88
N ARG A 443 35.89 5.04 -27.65
CA ARG A 443 34.44 5.37 -27.66
C ARG A 443 33.73 5.24 -29.02
N ARG A 444 34.48 5.08 -30.13
CA ARG A 444 33.89 4.96 -31.48
C ARG A 444 33.20 3.62 -31.75
N GLY A 445 33.53 2.55 -31.01
CA GLY A 445 33.04 1.19 -31.31
C GLY A 445 31.63 0.86 -30.81
N TRP A 446 31.10 1.58 -29.82
CA TRP A 446 29.80 1.31 -29.22
C TRP A 446 28.66 2.05 -29.94
N LEU A 447 28.83 3.35 -30.17
CA LEU A 447 27.85 4.18 -30.92
C LEU A 447 27.60 3.67 -32.36
N ALA A 448 28.63 3.14 -33.02
CA ALA A 448 28.50 2.55 -34.35
C ALA A 448 27.67 1.25 -34.38
N ARG A 449 27.67 0.48 -33.29
CA ARG A 449 26.87 -0.75 -33.15
C ARG A 449 25.39 -0.45 -32.87
N VAL A 450 25.13 0.57 -32.06
CA VAL A 450 23.76 1.05 -31.76
C VAL A 450 23.07 1.64 -33.00
N LEU A 451 23.81 2.32 -33.87
CA LEU A 451 23.23 2.92 -35.08
C LEU A 451 23.03 1.93 -36.25
N GLN A 452 23.64 0.74 -36.20
CA GLN A 452 23.46 -0.30 -37.22
C GLN A 452 22.27 -1.24 -36.94
N SER A 453 21.77 -1.31 -35.70
CA SER A 453 20.59 -2.11 -35.35
C SER A 453 19.24 -1.41 -35.60
N TRP A 454 19.27 -0.20 -36.18
CA TRP A 454 18.10 0.60 -36.55
C TRP A 454 17.93 0.71 -38.08
N ARG A 455 18.34 -0.31 -38.83
CA ARG A 455 18.00 -0.49 -40.25
C ARG A 455 17.52 -1.90 -40.55
#